data_AF-A0A1Z5TM77-F1
#
_entry.id   AF-A0A1Z5TM77-F1
#
_cell.length_a   1.000
_cell.length_b   1.000
_cell.length_c   1.000
_cell.angle_alpha   90.00
_cell.angle_beta   90.00
_cell.angle_gamma   90.00
#
_symmetry.space_group_name_H-M   'P 1'
#
loop_
_entity.id
_entity.type
_entity.pdbx_description
1 polymer ?
#
loop_
_entity_poly.entity_id
_entity_poly.type
_entity_poly.pdbx_seq_one_letter_code
_entity_poly.pdbx_strand_id
1 'polypeptide(L)'
;MDCAESLVLIDSFEDFGNKVTPKPEPTRPPISRSPRSMKLPLEAIAQEINKKANDLPEFTLSSQLFAVLDERSAREDNGLIVQIRNDGAETVRVHFDTIAAEITRISMVTFDISETIDLAKNAPDGVYRTETPQPHQRGGPAPRKKLSE
;
A
#
# COMPACT_ATOMS: atom_id res chain seq x y z
N MET A 1 7.05 6.10 22.15
CA MET A 1 5.78 5.60 21.61
C MET A 1 6.14 4.88 20.33
N ASP A 2 6.11 3.56 20.34
CA ASP A 2 6.39 2.74 19.16
C ASP A 2 5.13 2.64 18.31
N CYS A 3 4.75 3.73 17.65
CA CYS A 3 3.73 3.72 16.60
C CYS A 3 4.42 3.46 15.26
N ALA A 4 4.85 2.23 15.04
CA ALA A 4 5.08 1.78 13.67
C ALA A 4 3.71 1.47 13.08
N GLU A 5 3.19 2.38 12.25
CA GLU A 5 2.01 2.09 11.44
C GLU A 5 2.37 0.92 10.50
N SER A 6 1.93 -0.28 10.85
CA SER A 6 2.14 -1.46 10.04
C SER A 6 0.96 -1.62 9.09
N LEU A 7 1.21 -1.52 7.78
CA LEU A 7 0.25 -2.02 6.80
C LEU A 7 0.07 -3.52 7.04
N VAL A 8 -1.18 -3.94 7.22
CA VAL A 8 -1.55 -5.35 7.36
C VAL A 8 -2.08 -5.83 6.02
N LEU A 9 -1.47 -6.88 5.47
CA LEU A 9 -2.02 -7.55 4.31
C LEU A 9 -3.24 -8.38 4.72
N ILE A 10 -4.35 -8.14 4.05
CA ILE A 10 -5.59 -8.92 4.18
C ILE A 10 -5.86 -9.57 2.83
N ASP A 11 -5.65 -10.87 2.74
CA ASP A 11 -5.87 -11.67 1.53
C ASP A 11 -7.18 -12.50 1.58
N SER A 12 -7.87 -12.50 2.72
CA SER A 12 -9.22 -13.02 2.91
C SER A 12 -9.86 -12.31 4.10
N PHE A 13 -11.19 -12.12 4.06
CA PHE A 13 -11.90 -11.56 5.19
C PHE A 13 -11.79 -12.44 6.43
N GLU A 14 -11.62 -13.75 6.30
CA GLU A 14 -11.43 -14.68 7.43
C GLU A 14 -10.21 -14.31 8.29
N ASP A 15 -9.20 -13.70 7.66
CA ASP A 15 -7.96 -13.29 8.31
C ASP A 15 -8.04 -11.87 8.87
N PHE A 16 -9.07 -11.11 8.49
CA PHE A 16 -9.35 -9.79 9.03
C PHE A 16 -9.81 -9.91 10.50
N GLY A 17 -9.00 -9.37 11.42
CA GLY A 17 -9.30 -9.35 12.86
C GLY A 17 -8.72 -10.52 13.66
N ASN A 18 -8.09 -11.50 13.01
CA ASN A 18 -7.30 -12.48 13.74
C ASN A 18 -6.05 -11.78 14.30
N LYS A 19 -5.92 -11.72 15.63
CA LYS A 19 -4.75 -11.17 16.38
C LYS A 19 -3.41 -11.87 16.06
N VAL A 20 -3.40 -12.78 15.09
CA VAL A 20 -2.25 -13.54 14.63
C VAL A 20 -1.85 -13.00 13.26
N THR A 21 -1.59 -11.70 13.13
CA THR A 21 -0.54 -11.30 12.21
C THR A 21 0.73 -11.94 12.78
N PRO A 22 1.31 -12.96 12.12
CA PRO A 22 2.53 -13.58 12.64
C PRO A 22 3.55 -12.45 12.75
N LYS A 23 4.14 -12.27 13.94
CA LYS A 23 5.28 -11.36 14.07
C LYS A 23 6.29 -11.82 13.01
N PRO A 24 6.66 -10.97 12.04
CA PRO A 24 7.42 -11.43 10.89
C PRO A 24 8.72 -12.06 11.38
N GLU A 25 8.89 -13.36 11.13
CA GLU A 25 10.16 -14.04 11.38
C GLU A 25 11.15 -13.53 10.33
N PRO A 26 12.35 -13.06 10.71
CA PRO A 26 13.31 -12.46 9.77
C PRO A 26 13.68 -13.36 8.57
N THR A 27 13.44 -14.65 8.68
CA THR A 27 13.79 -15.68 7.69
C THR A 27 12.59 -16.22 6.91
N ARG A 28 11.36 -15.84 7.26
CA ARG A 28 10.15 -16.29 6.55
C ARG A 28 9.55 -15.14 5.75
N PRO A 29 9.05 -15.42 4.53
CA PRO A 29 8.28 -14.43 3.82
C PRO A 29 7.06 -14.03 4.68
N PRO A 30 6.72 -12.73 4.74
CA PRO A 30 5.61 -12.25 5.55
C PRO A 30 4.25 -12.85 5.14
N ILE A 31 4.20 -13.49 3.96
CA ILE A 31 3.04 -14.19 3.44
C ILE A 31 3.48 -15.63 3.14
N SER A 32 2.91 -16.60 3.85
CA SER A 32 3.20 -18.03 3.66
C SER A 32 2.25 -18.73 2.68
N ARG A 33 1.24 -18.02 2.17
CA ARG A 33 0.20 -18.55 1.27
C ARG A 33 -0.02 -17.62 0.08
N SER A 34 -0.52 -18.16 -1.03
CA SER A 34 -0.92 -17.33 -2.17
C SER A 34 -2.14 -16.48 -1.80
N PRO A 35 -2.14 -15.16 -2.09
CA PRO A 35 -3.28 -14.30 -1.80
C PRO A 35 -4.52 -14.78 -2.55
N ARG A 36 -5.68 -14.77 -1.90
CA ARG A 36 -6.95 -15.06 -2.58
C ARG A 36 -7.51 -13.77 -3.17
N SER A 37 -7.93 -13.81 -4.43
CA SER A 37 -8.67 -12.70 -5.03
C SER A 37 -10.05 -12.61 -4.39
N MET A 38 -10.42 -11.41 -3.91
CA MET A 38 -11.73 -11.18 -3.32
C MET A 38 -12.86 -11.12 -4.38
N LYS A 39 -12.56 -10.88 -5.67
CA LYS A 39 -13.54 -10.77 -6.77
C LYS A 39 -14.77 -9.86 -6.49
N LEU A 40 -14.64 -8.92 -5.57
CA LEU A 40 -15.69 -8.01 -5.14
C LEU A 40 -15.38 -6.58 -5.60
N PRO A 41 -16.40 -5.74 -5.85
CA PRO A 41 -16.20 -4.32 -6.06
C PRO A 41 -15.67 -3.64 -4.79
N LEU A 42 -15.00 -2.49 -4.95
CA LEU A 42 -14.32 -1.78 -3.87
C LEU A 42 -15.27 -1.38 -2.73
N GLU A 43 -16.49 -1.00 -3.07
CA GLU A 43 -17.54 -0.61 -2.13
C GLU A 43 -17.99 -1.81 -1.28
N ALA A 44 -18.08 -3.01 -1.87
CA ALA A 44 -18.40 -4.22 -1.14
C ALA A 44 -17.24 -4.63 -0.21
N ILE A 45 -15.99 -4.45 -0.65
CA ILE A 45 -14.81 -4.67 0.20
C ILE A 45 -14.86 -3.73 1.42
N ALA A 46 -15.14 -2.45 1.19
CA ALA A 46 -15.24 -1.46 2.26
C ALA A 46 -16.38 -1.75 3.25
N GLN A 47 -17.54 -2.20 2.75
CA GLN A 47 -18.66 -2.61 3.60
C GLN A 47 -18.29 -3.79 4.51
N GLU A 48 -17.59 -4.80 3.98
CA GLU A 48 -17.12 -5.94 4.77
C GLU A 48 -16.04 -5.54 5.79
N ILE A 49 -15.09 -4.67 5.41
CA ILE A 49 -14.10 -4.08 6.32
C ILE A 49 -14.81 -3.36 7.47
N ASN A 50 -15.79 -2.50 7.15
CA ASN A 50 -16.52 -1.72 8.15
C ASN A 50 -17.32 -2.64 9.10
N LYS A 51 -18.05 -3.61 8.53
CA LYS A 51 -18.82 -4.59 9.31
C LYS A 51 -17.93 -5.29 10.33
N LYS A 52 -16.75 -5.77 9.91
CA LYS A 52 -15.82 -6.46 10.81
C LYS A 52 -15.06 -5.52 11.75
N ALA A 53 -14.76 -4.29 11.35
CA ALA A 53 -14.09 -3.32 12.20
C ALA A 53 -14.93 -2.99 13.44
N ASN A 54 -16.27 -2.91 13.29
CA ASN A 54 -17.19 -2.72 14.41
C ASN A 54 -17.17 -3.88 15.43
N ASP A 55 -16.75 -5.08 15.00
CA ASP A 55 -16.64 -6.27 15.87
C ASP A 55 -15.27 -6.36 16.58
N LEU A 56 -14.32 -5.48 16.27
CA LEU A 56 -12.93 -5.54 16.78
C LEU A 56 -12.65 -4.37 17.75
N PRO A 57 -12.72 -4.60 19.08
CA PRO A 57 -12.67 -3.53 20.10
C PRO A 57 -11.32 -2.80 20.24
N GLU A 58 -10.29 -3.14 19.44
CA GLU A 58 -8.93 -2.58 19.55
C GLU A 58 -8.38 -2.03 18.21
N PHE A 59 -9.12 -2.15 17.10
CA PHE A 59 -8.66 -1.70 15.78
C PHE A 59 -9.55 -0.55 15.26
N THR A 60 -9.00 0.67 15.28
CA THR A 60 -9.61 1.80 14.55
C THR A 60 -9.19 1.71 13.08
N LEU A 61 -9.88 0.87 12.31
CA LEU A 61 -9.69 0.81 10.87
C LEU A 61 -10.60 1.84 10.20
N SER A 62 -10.00 2.79 9.48
CA SER A 62 -10.77 3.62 8.55
C SER A 62 -11.22 2.74 7.39
N SER A 63 -12.49 2.34 7.37
CA SER A 63 -13.07 1.65 6.21
C SER A 63 -13.17 2.56 4.97
N GLN A 64 -12.83 3.84 5.14
CA GLN A 64 -12.88 4.85 4.10
C GLN A 64 -11.55 5.03 3.36
N LEU A 65 -10.44 4.49 3.84
CA LEU A 65 -9.13 4.64 3.18
C LEU A 65 -8.31 3.35 3.30
N PHE A 66 -8.01 2.71 2.17
CA PHE A 66 -7.25 1.45 2.14
C PHE A 66 -6.48 1.27 0.82
N ALA A 67 -5.50 0.36 0.83
CA ALA A 67 -4.77 -0.04 -0.37
C ALA A 67 -5.35 -1.33 -0.98
N VAL A 68 -5.36 -1.40 -2.31
CA VAL A 68 -5.74 -2.59 -3.08
C VAL A 68 -4.64 -2.95 -4.06
N LEU A 69 -4.33 -4.24 -4.13
CA LEU A 69 -3.46 -4.83 -5.15
C LEU A 69 -4.35 -5.42 -6.26
N ASP A 70 -4.15 -4.97 -7.49
CA ASP A 70 -4.87 -5.45 -8.67
C ASP A 70 -3.95 -6.25 -9.61
N GLU A 71 -4.46 -6.70 -10.76
CA GLU A 71 -3.69 -7.48 -11.72
C GLU A 71 -2.45 -6.74 -12.25
N ARG A 72 -2.48 -5.40 -12.28
CA ARG A 72 -1.35 -4.59 -12.74
C ARG A 72 -0.31 -4.41 -11.63
N SER A 73 -0.72 -4.47 -10.37
CA SER A 73 0.18 -4.32 -9.23
C SER A 73 1.36 -5.28 -9.22
N ALA A 74 1.18 -6.49 -9.74
CA ALA A 74 2.26 -7.48 -9.84
C ALA A 74 3.26 -7.20 -10.97
N ARG A 75 2.94 -6.31 -11.90
CA ARG A 75 3.75 -6.02 -13.10
C ARG A 75 4.41 -4.65 -13.07
N GLU A 76 3.82 -3.71 -12.36
CA GLU A 76 4.15 -2.29 -12.45
C GLU A 76 4.58 -1.67 -11.11
N ASP A 77 4.86 -2.51 -10.10
CA ASP A 77 5.34 -2.13 -8.76
C ASP A 77 4.53 -1.00 -8.10
N ASN A 78 3.20 -1.05 -8.28
CA ASN A 78 2.29 -0.02 -7.79
C ASN A 78 0.97 -0.62 -7.28
N GLY A 79 0.27 0.13 -6.42
CA GLY A 79 -1.04 -0.25 -5.89
C GLY A 79 -2.06 0.87 -6.08
N LEU A 80 -3.32 0.56 -5.77
CA LEU A 80 -4.38 1.56 -5.71
C LEU A 80 -4.58 1.98 -4.25
N ILE A 81 -4.51 3.29 -3.99
CA ILE A 81 -5.15 3.85 -2.81
C ILE A 81 -6.62 4.08 -3.19
N VAL A 82 -7.52 3.63 -2.32
CA VAL A 82 -8.97 3.76 -2.48
C VAL A 82 -9.50 4.59 -1.34
N GLN A 83 -10.26 5.64 -1.67
CA GLN A 83 -11.04 6.41 -0.71
C GLN A 83 -12.54 6.24 -0.96
N ILE A 84 -13.28 5.79 0.06
CA ILE A 84 -14.75 5.65 -0.01
C ILE A 84 -15.41 6.89 0.55
N ARG A 85 -16.25 7.52 -0.27
CA ARG A 85 -17.04 8.71 0.04
C ARG A 85 -18.53 8.44 -0.16
N ASN A 86 -19.37 9.40 0.20
CA ASN A 86 -20.83 9.27 0.07
C ASN A 86 -21.30 9.19 -1.40
N ASP A 87 -20.51 9.71 -2.32
CA ASP A 87 -20.76 9.79 -3.76
C ASP A 87 -20.07 8.68 -4.57
N GLY A 88 -19.25 7.83 -3.92
CA GLY A 88 -18.63 6.67 -4.55
C GLY A 88 -17.21 6.39 -4.03
N ALA A 89 -16.50 5.54 -4.75
CA ALA A 89 -15.08 5.27 -4.52
C ALA A 89 -14.21 6.13 -5.45
N GLU A 90 -13.26 6.86 -4.89
CA GLU A 90 -12.17 7.48 -5.64
C GLU A 90 -10.91 6.62 -5.52
N THR A 91 -10.09 6.61 -6.57
CA THR A 91 -8.87 5.80 -6.60
C THR A 91 -7.69 6.55 -7.21
N VAL A 92 -6.48 6.25 -6.74
CA VAL A 92 -5.24 6.76 -7.32
C VAL A 92 -4.16 5.68 -7.29
N ARG A 93 -3.37 5.57 -8.37
CA ARG A 93 -2.20 4.67 -8.41
C ARG A 93 -1.01 5.31 -7.73
N VAL A 94 -0.38 4.55 -6.83
CA VAL A 94 0.81 4.96 -6.08
C VAL A 94 1.83 3.83 -6.10
N HIS A 95 3.09 4.19 -6.33
CA HIS A 95 4.19 3.22 -6.28
C HIS A 95 4.36 2.61 -4.89
N PHE A 96 4.81 1.36 -4.81
CA PHE A 96 4.92 0.65 -3.52
C PHE A 96 5.85 1.33 -2.51
N ASP A 97 6.92 1.97 -2.97
CA ASP A 97 7.84 2.71 -2.08
C ASP A 97 7.17 3.92 -1.41
N THR A 98 6.08 4.43 -2.00
CA THR A 98 5.38 5.64 -1.54
C THR A 98 4.04 5.33 -0.86
N ILE A 99 3.42 4.19 -1.17
CA ILE A 99 2.01 3.93 -0.82
C ILE A 99 1.73 4.00 0.68
N ALA A 100 2.64 3.50 1.52
CA ALA A 100 2.49 3.54 2.97
C ALA A 100 2.53 4.98 3.50
N ALA A 101 3.56 5.74 3.10
CA ALA A 101 3.73 7.14 3.50
C ALA A 101 2.56 8.00 3.03
N GLU A 102 2.01 7.71 1.84
CA GLU A 102 0.89 8.45 1.29
C GLU A 102 -0.40 8.16 2.05
N ILE A 103 -0.69 6.90 2.42
CA ILE A 103 -1.85 6.57 3.26
C ILE A 103 -1.77 7.30 4.61
N THR A 104 -0.60 7.33 5.25
CA THR A 104 -0.37 8.08 6.49
C THR A 104 -0.58 9.59 6.29
N ARG A 105 -0.05 10.14 5.18
CA ARG A 105 -0.22 11.56 4.85
C ARG A 105 -1.71 11.90 4.70
N ILE A 106 -2.47 11.06 4.01
CA ILE A 106 -3.90 11.27 3.81
C ILE A 106 -4.65 11.15 5.13
N SER A 107 -4.35 10.15 5.95
CA SER A 107 -5.06 9.95 7.22
C SER A 107 -4.80 11.06 8.25
N MET A 108 -3.63 11.71 8.20
CA MET A 108 -3.21 12.69 9.21
C MET A 108 -3.26 14.15 8.75
N VAL A 109 -3.10 14.42 7.45
CA VAL A 109 -2.84 15.77 6.94
C VAL A 109 -3.92 16.24 5.98
N THR A 110 -4.15 15.52 4.89
CA THR A 110 -5.03 16.00 3.81
C THR A 110 -6.47 15.54 3.97
N PHE A 111 -6.70 14.39 4.61
CA PHE A 111 -8.00 13.72 4.76
C PHE A 111 -8.67 13.30 3.44
N ASP A 112 -8.02 13.54 2.31
CA ASP A 112 -8.43 13.08 1.00
C ASP A 112 -7.29 12.84 0.00
N ILE A 113 -7.63 12.12 -1.08
CA ILE A 113 -6.71 11.74 -2.15
C ILE A 113 -6.66 12.73 -3.32
N SER A 114 -7.34 13.88 -3.25
CA SER A 114 -7.50 14.79 -4.40
C SER A 114 -6.16 15.35 -4.88
N GLU A 115 -5.31 15.76 -3.94
CA GLU A 115 -3.95 16.22 -4.25
C GLU A 115 -3.12 15.11 -4.89
N THR A 116 -3.20 13.89 -4.35
CA THR A 116 -2.50 12.70 -4.88
C THR A 116 -2.95 12.39 -6.29
N ILE A 117 -4.25 12.49 -6.57
CA ILE A 117 -4.82 12.33 -7.91
C ILE A 117 -4.21 13.34 -8.88
N ASP A 118 -4.13 14.62 -8.48
CA ASP A 118 -3.59 15.66 -9.36
C ASP A 118 -2.09 15.48 -9.59
N LEU A 119 -1.32 15.05 -8.59
CA LEU A 119 0.09 14.70 -8.76
C LEU A 119 0.26 13.48 -9.69
N ALA A 120 -0.57 12.45 -9.54
CA ALA A 120 -0.56 11.28 -10.41
C ALA A 120 -0.93 11.63 -11.86
N LYS A 121 -1.94 12.49 -12.10
CA LYS A 121 -2.32 12.95 -13.44
C LYS A 121 -1.18 13.65 -14.18
N ASN A 122 -0.31 14.34 -13.44
CA ASN A 122 0.85 15.04 -13.99
C ASN A 122 2.09 14.12 -14.14
N ALA A 123 2.03 12.88 -13.64
CA ALA A 123 3.10 11.90 -13.81
C ALA A 123 3.04 11.24 -15.20
N PRO A 124 4.19 10.93 -15.83
CA PRO A 124 4.23 10.37 -17.18
C PRO A 124 3.45 9.06 -17.38
N ASP A 125 3.31 8.27 -16.33
CA ASP A 125 2.63 6.97 -16.33
C ASP A 125 1.36 6.94 -15.48
N GLY A 126 0.92 8.10 -14.96
CA GLY A 126 -0.25 8.17 -14.09
C GLY A 126 -0.04 7.59 -12.68
N VAL A 127 1.21 7.35 -12.26
CA VAL A 127 1.54 6.76 -10.96
C VAL A 127 2.27 7.77 -10.09
N TYR A 128 1.68 8.07 -8.93
CA TYR A 128 2.29 8.96 -7.95
C TYR A 128 3.49 8.32 -7.24
N ARG A 129 4.56 9.12 -7.08
CA ARG A 129 5.83 8.75 -6.42
C ARG A 129 6.37 9.97 -5.67
N THR A 130 6.92 9.75 -4.49
CA THR A 130 7.65 10.80 -3.73
C THR A 130 9.02 11.09 -4.32
N GLU A 131 9.65 10.11 -4.98
CA GLU A 131 10.91 10.27 -5.69
C GLU A 131 10.72 10.01 -7.19
N THR A 132 11.31 10.87 -8.03
CA THR A 132 11.41 10.59 -9.46
C THR A 132 12.28 9.34 -9.61
N PRO A 133 11.89 8.31 -10.39
CA PRO A 133 12.74 7.15 -10.59
C PRO A 133 14.08 7.63 -11.14
N GLN A 134 15.14 7.51 -10.33
CA GLN A 134 16.48 7.74 -10.82
C GLN A 134 16.69 6.70 -11.92
N PRO A 135 17.10 7.11 -13.15
CA PRO A 135 17.47 6.12 -14.14
C PRO A 135 18.54 5.25 -13.52
N HIS A 136 18.28 3.94 -13.41
CA HIS A 136 19.23 2.99 -12.84
C HIS A 136 20.56 3.16 -13.59
N GLN A 137 21.53 3.83 -12.98
CA GLN A 137 22.87 3.92 -13.53
C GLN A 137 23.46 2.52 -13.42
N ARG A 138 23.40 1.76 -14.51
CA ARG A 138 24.11 0.50 -14.64
C ARG A 138 25.59 0.78 -14.38
N GLY A 139 26.09 0.22 -13.29
CA GLY A 139 27.49 -0.03 -12.95
C GLY A 139 28.51 0.92 -13.59
N GLY A 140 28.93 1.93 -12.83
CA GLY A 140 30.16 2.64 -13.12
C GLY A 140 31.36 1.68 -13.09
N PRO A 141 32.44 1.98 -13.84
CA PRO A 141 33.61 1.12 -13.92
C PRO A 141 34.18 0.82 -12.53
N ALA A 142 34.50 -0.46 -12.27
CA ALA A 142 35.02 -0.90 -11.00
C ALA A 142 36.30 -0.14 -10.60
N PRO A 143 36.48 0.24 -9.32
CA PRO A 143 37.68 0.93 -8.85
C PRO A 143 38.93 0.09 -9.12
N ARG A 144 39.99 0.72 -9.66
CA ARG A 144 41.26 0.03 -9.90
C ARG A 144 41.95 -0.27 -8.56
N LYS A 145 42.25 -1.55 -8.30
CA LYS A 145 43.14 -1.96 -7.20
C LYS A 145 44.51 -1.30 -7.40
N LYS A 146 44.96 -0.52 -6.41
CA LYS A 146 46.37 -0.17 -6.30
C LYS A 146 47.09 -1.32 -5.61
N LEU A 147 48.02 -1.96 -6.32
CA LEU A 147 49.05 -2.78 -5.68
C LEU A 147 50.07 -1.81 -5.08
N SER A 148 50.17 -1.81 -3.76
CA SER A 148 51.26 -1.20 -3.02
C SER A 148 52.52 -2.06 -3.21
N GLU A 149 53.60 -1.42 -3.67
CA GLU A 149 54.97 -1.96 -3.66
C GLU A 149 55.50 -2.12 -2.23
#